data_AF-A0A653BU04-F1
#
_entry.id   AF-A0A653BU04-F1
#
_cell.length_a   1.000
_cell.length_b   1.000
_cell.length_c   1.000
_cell.angle_alpha   90.00
_cell.angle_beta   90.00
_cell.angle_gamma   90.00
#
_symmetry.space_group_name_H-M   'P 1'
#
loop_
_entity.id
_entity.type
_entity.pdbx_description
1 polymer ?
#
loop_
_entity_poly.entity_id
_entity_poly.type
_entity_poly.pdbx_seq_one_letter_code
_entity_poly.pdbx_strand_id
1 'polypeptide(L)'
;MSSSSNARLSQFYTVEVGDTKFTILKRYQNLKPIGSGAQGIVCAAVDTVTQQNVAIKKLSRPFQNVTHAKRAYREFKLMKLVNHKNVSW
;
A
#
# COMPACT_ATOMS: atom_id res chain seq x y z
N MET A 1 14.58 20.36 19.56
CA MET A 1 13.46 19.39 19.44
C MET A 1 13.30 18.93 17.97
N SER A 2 14.32 18.31 17.35
CA SER A 2 14.30 18.01 15.90
C SER A 2 14.71 16.58 15.49
N SER A 3 14.96 15.68 16.44
CA SER A 3 15.60 14.38 16.13
C SER A 3 14.65 13.25 15.74
N SER A 4 13.34 13.38 15.95
CA SER A 4 12.39 12.26 15.85
C SER A 4 11.83 12.00 14.44
N SER A 5 11.87 12.99 13.54
CA SER A 5 11.33 12.86 12.16
C SER A 5 12.22 12.01 11.26
N ASN A 6 13.55 12.11 11.39
CA ASN A 6 14.51 11.37 10.58
C ASN A 6 14.51 9.86 10.86
N ALA A 7 14.26 9.46 12.11
CA ALA A 7 14.22 8.04 12.49
C ALA A 7 13.05 7.28 11.85
N ARG A 8 11.93 7.94 11.53
CA ARG A 8 10.81 7.30 10.84
C ARG A 8 11.08 7.11 9.35
N LEU A 9 11.72 8.08 8.69
CA LEU A 9 12.04 7.99 7.26
C LEU A 9 13.05 6.88 6.96
N SER A 10 13.95 6.57 7.90
CA SER A 10 14.92 5.48 7.75
C SER A 10 14.28 4.08 7.62
N GLN A 11 13.00 3.92 8.00
CA GLN A 11 12.26 2.67 7.89
C GLN A 11 11.66 2.44 6.49
N PHE A 12 11.67 3.45 5.64
CA PHE A 12 11.13 3.38 4.29
C PHE A 12 12.25 3.31 3.25
N TYR A 13 11.91 2.78 2.09
CA TYR A 13 12.71 2.90 0.89
C TYR A 13 11.79 3.19 -0.29
N THR A 14 12.36 3.72 -1.37
CA THR A 14 11.61 4.04 -2.59
C THR A 14 12.08 3.15 -3.73
N VAL A 15 11.12 2.59 -4.47
CA VAL A 15 11.36 1.81 -5.68
C VAL A 15 10.47 2.31 -6.82
N GLU A 16 10.98 2.30 -8.04
CA GLU A 16 10.20 2.62 -9.24
C GLU A 16 9.53 1.36 -9.77
N VAL A 17 8.22 1.44 -9.99
CA VAL A 17 7.40 0.38 -10.57
C VAL A 17 6.64 0.98 -11.74
N GLY A 18 7.12 0.71 -12.96
CA GLY A 18 6.70 1.46 -14.14
C GLY A 18 6.92 2.96 -13.94
N ASP A 19 5.93 3.78 -14.27
CA ASP A 19 6.01 5.25 -14.12
C ASP A 19 5.66 5.74 -12.71
N THR A 20 5.61 4.85 -11.72
CA THR A 20 5.16 5.18 -10.36
C THR A 20 6.20 4.86 -9.29
N LYS A 21 6.48 5.83 -8.42
CA LYS A 21 7.36 5.66 -7.24
C LYS A 21 6.59 5.04 -6.07
N PHE A 22 7.03 3.91 -5.55
CA PHE A 22 6.52 3.30 -4.33
C PHE A 22 7.44 3.62 -3.17
N THR A 23 6.96 4.37 -2.18
CA THR A 23 7.66 4.56 -0.89
C THR A 23 7.00 3.67 0.15
N ILE A 24 7.71 2.62 0.57
CA ILE A 24 7.17 1.53 1.39
C ILE A 24 8.12 1.15 2.50
N LEU A 25 7.62 0.44 3.52
CA LEU A 25 8.43 -0.06 4.63
C LEU A 25 9.46 -1.08 4.13
N LYS A 26 10.69 -1.01 4.64
CA LYS A 26 11.77 -1.96 4.36
C LYS A 26 11.45 -3.42 4.72
N ARG A 27 10.37 -3.70 5.46
CA ARG A 27 9.88 -5.07 5.70
C ARG A 27 9.32 -5.74 4.46
N TYR A 28 8.86 -4.98 3.48
CA TYR A 28 8.29 -5.52 2.25
C TYR A 28 9.38 -5.50 1.19
N GLN A 29 9.72 -6.67 0.65
CA GLN A 29 10.82 -6.84 -0.29
C GLN A 29 10.34 -7.51 -1.57
N ASN A 30 11.18 -7.48 -2.61
CA ASN A 30 10.93 -8.11 -3.91
C ASN A 30 9.61 -7.64 -4.56
N LEU A 31 9.40 -6.32 -4.59
CA LEU A 31 8.20 -5.73 -5.19
C LEU A 31 8.10 -6.09 -6.67
N LYS A 32 7.00 -6.74 -7.05
CA LYS A 32 6.69 -7.11 -8.43
C LYS A 32 5.30 -6.60 -8.80
N PRO A 33 5.12 -5.82 -9.86
CA PRO A 33 3.79 -5.41 -10.30
C PRO A 33 2.94 -6.63 -10.69
N ILE A 34 1.70 -6.68 -10.20
CA ILE A 34 0.74 -7.76 -10.51
C ILE A 34 -0.58 -7.24 -11.07
N GLY A 35 -0.85 -5.93 -10.99
CA GLY A 35 -2.04 -5.34 -11.58
C GLY A 35 -2.06 -3.82 -11.53
N SER A 36 -2.79 -3.21 -12.45
CA SER A 36 -3.03 -1.77 -12.51
C SER A 36 -4.50 -1.50 -12.86
N GLY A 37 -5.03 -0.38 -12.37
CA GLY A 37 -6.40 0.03 -12.66
C GLY A 37 -6.70 1.45 -12.20
N ALA A 38 -7.95 1.87 -12.35
CA ALA A 38 -8.38 3.25 -12.08
C ALA A 38 -8.06 3.76 -10.66
N GLN A 39 -8.00 2.86 -9.68
CA GLN A 39 -7.73 3.19 -8.28
C GLN A 39 -6.23 3.14 -7.92
N GLY A 40 -5.37 2.65 -8.80
CA GLY A 40 -3.93 2.56 -8.57
C GLY A 40 -3.28 1.26 -9.02
N ILE A 41 -2.12 0.96 -8.45
CA ILE A 41 -1.25 -0.16 -8.84
C ILE A 41 -1.13 -1.14 -7.67
N VAL A 42 -1.14 -2.43 -7.97
CA VAL A 42 -0.93 -3.52 -7.01
C VAL A 42 0.40 -4.21 -7.32
N CYS A 43 1.21 -4.37 -6.29
CA CYS A 43 2.45 -5.17 -6.33
C CYS A 43 2.31 -6.39 -5.41
N ALA A 44 2.86 -7.53 -5.83
CA ALA A 44 3.25 -8.59 -4.91
C ALA A 44 4.54 -8.20 -4.20
N ALA A 45 4.69 -8.62 -2.95
CA ALA A 45 5.90 -8.46 -2.17
C ALA A 45 6.03 -9.63 -1.18
N VAL A 46 7.23 -9.83 -0.63
CA VAL A 46 7.47 -10.71 0.51
C VAL A 46 7.52 -9.85 1.76
N ASP A 47 6.71 -10.17 2.76
CA ASP A 47 6.82 -9.60 4.09
C ASP A 47 7.90 -10.34 4.89
N THR A 48 9.06 -9.72 5.07
CA THR A 48 10.23 -10.37 5.70
C THR A 48 10.04 -10.68 7.17
N VAL A 49 9.01 -10.13 7.83
CA VAL A 49 8.67 -10.44 9.22
C VAL A 49 7.86 -11.73 9.32
N THR A 50 6.88 -11.91 8.45
CA THR A 50 5.98 -13.08 8.47
C THR A 50 6.37 -14.18 7.49
N GLN A 51 7.31 -13.89 6.59
CA GLN A 51 7.73 -14.74 5.47
C GLN A 51 6.57 -15.10 4.53
N GLN A 52 5.54 -14.26 4.48
CA GLN A 52 4.36 -14.45 3.62
C GLN A 52 4.42 -13.56 2.38
N ASN A 53 3.86 -14.06 1.28
CA ASN A 53 3.57 -13.23 0.12
C ASN A 53 2.37 -12.33 0.44
N VAL A 54 2.49 -11.05 0.11
CA VAL A 54 1.46 -10.04 0.34
C VAL A 54 1.19 -9.23 -0.92
N ALA A 55 -0.03 -8.72 -1.04
CA ALA A 55 -0.37 -7.72 -2.04
C ALA A 55 -0.30 -6.31 -1.42
N ILE A 56 0.32 -5.37 -2.13
CA ILE A 56 0.43 -3.97 -1.74
C ILE A 56 -0.23 -3.12 -2.82
N LYS A 57 -1.38 -2.52 -2.49
CA LYS A 57 -2.11 -1.60 -3.37
C LYS A 57 -1.74 -0.15 -3.04
N LYS A 58 -1.08 0.55 -3.96
CA LYS A 58 -0.88 2.00 -3.88
C LYS A 58 -2.07 2.71 -4.49
N LEU A 59 -2.81 3.48 -3.68
CA LEU A 59 -3.95 4.27 -4.13
C LEU A 59 -3.49 5.50 -4.94
N SER A 60 -4.05 5.69 -6.13
CA SER A 60 -3.80 6.87 -6.96
C SER A 60 -4.78 7.98 -6.60
N ARG A 61 -4.24 9.11 -6.14
CA ARG A 61 -4.97 10.36 -5.83
C ARG A 61 -6.33 10.13 -5.13
N PRO A 62 -6.38 9.35 -4.02
CA PRO A 62 -7.65 8.99 -3.38
C PRO A 62 -8.44 10.20 -2.87
N PHE A 63 -7.79 11.36 -2.68
CA PHE A 63 -8.41 12.59 -2.18
C PHE A 63 -8.68 13.64 -3.27
N GLN A 64 -8.62 13.26 -4.55
CA GLN A 64 -8.80 14.21 -5.66
C GLN A 64 -10.18 14.89 -5.66
N ASN A 65 -11.22 14.17 -5.23
CA ASN A 65 -12.56 14.72 -5.06
C ASN A 65 -13.33 13.92 -4.00
N VAL A 66 -14.49 14.44 -3.59
CA VAL A 66 -15.33 13.85 -2.55
C VAL A 66 -15.74 12.41 -2.88
N THR A 67 -16.03 12.11 -4.15
CA THR A 67 -16.44 10.76 -4.59
C THR A 67 -15.29 9.76 -4.43
N HIS A 68 -14.08 10.11 -4.86
CA HIS A 68 -12.89 9.26 -4.70
C HIS A 68 -12.55 9.08 -3.22
N ALA A 69 -12.61 10.15 -2.43
CA ALA A 69 -12.31 10.10 -0.99
C ALA A 69 -13.30 9.20 -0.25
N LYS A 70 -14.61 9.36 -0.51
CA LYS A 70 -15.66 8.50 0.05
C LYS A 70 -15.45 7.04 -0.35
N ARG A 71 -15.10 6.77 -1.60
CA ARG A 71 -14.83 5.40 -2.08
C ARG A 71 -13.64 4.78 -1.36
N ALA A 72 -12.49 5.46 -1.33
CA ALA A 72 -11.29 4.98 -0.65
C ALA A 72 -11.52 4.74 0.85
N TYR A 73 -12.27 5.63 1.50
CA TYR A 73 -12.62 5.47 2.92
C TYR A 73 -13.53 4.26 3.16
N ARG A 74 -14.55 4.06 2.31
CA ARG A 74 -15.44 2.89 2.40
C ARG A 74 -14.68 1.59 2.19
N GLU A 75 -13.80 1.54 1.20
CA GLU A 75 -12.91 0.39 0.98
C GLU A 75 -12.08 0.10 2.23
N PHE A 76 -11.39 1.10 2.78
CA PHE A 76 -10.59 0.95 4.00
C PHE A 76 -11.40 0.48 5.20
N LYS A 77 -12.60 1.05 5.40
CA LYS A 77 -13.48 0.65 6.52
C LYS A 77 -14.02 -0.77 6.35
N LEU A 78 -14.44 -1.15 5.15
CA LEU A 78 -14.93 -2.51 4.89
C LEU A 78 -13.82 -3.54 5.06
N MET A 79 -12.61 -3.26 4.59
CA MET A 79 -11.44 -4.13 4.81
C MET A 79 -11.11 -4.33 6.29
N LYS A 80 -11.47 -3.39 7.17
CA LYS A 80 -11.27 -3.51 8.62
C LYS A 80 -12.39 -4.24 9.35
N LEU A 81 -13.61 -4.22 8.81
CA LEU A 81 -14.82 -4.70 9.49
C LEU A 81 -15.20 -6.13 9.11
N VAL A 82 -14.92 -6.53 7.88
CA VAL A 82 -15.27 -7.87 7.40
C VAL A 82 -14.13 -8.83 7.78
N ASN A 83 -14.46 -10.04 8.21
CA ASN A 83 -13.49 -11.12 8.46
C ASN A 83 -14.12 -12.45 8.03
N HIS A 84 -14.07 -12.75 6.73
CA HIS A 84 -14.65 -13.95 6.14
C HIS A 84 -13.72 -14.53 5.07
N LYS A 85 -13.52 -15.86 5.06
CA LYS A 85 -12.55 -16.54 4.18
C LYS A 85 -12.70 -16.27 2.69
N ASN A 86 -13.91 -15.95 2.23
CA ASN A 86 -14.21 -15.67 0.82
C ASN A 86 -14.10 -14.17 0.46
N VAL A 87 -13.71 -13.32 1.41
CA VAL A 87 -13.47 -11.89 1.20
C VAL A 87 -11.98 -11.68 1.39
N SER A 88 -11.26 -11.43 0.29
CA SER A 88 -9.82 -11.22 0.29
C SER A 88 -9.45 -9.80 0.72
N TRP A 89 -8.41 -9.68 1.55
CA TRP A 89 -7.79 -8.43 2.04
C TRP A 89 -6.54 -8.10 1.24
#